data_AF-A0A7L5ZGA7-F1
#
_entry.id   AF-A0A7L5ZGA7-F1
#
_cell.length_a   1.000
_cell.length_b   1.000
_cell.length_c   1.000
_cell.angle_alpha   90.00
_cell.angle_beta   90.00
_cell.angle_gamma   90.00
#
_symmetry.space_group_name_H-M   'P 1'
#
loop_
_entity.id
_entity.type
_entity.pdbx_description
1 polymer ?
#
loop_
_entity_poly.entity_id
_entity_poly.type
_entity_poly.pdbx_seq_one_letter_code
_entity_poly.pdbx_strand_id
1 'polypeptide(L)'
;MAKGSFTELIGVDNVWFILSVLSEPKWVRVGFTASSGWMIPTDADGKLQAGYRMQDGPYITVAVRLQRTGSTITASSTGHLADEIVGTVPMEAMPSGWPLNSIPFVWRTSWSIGGGFLGPLTGNLVLTDLHPNASITAGDQMQMQLTYPA
;
A
#
# COMPACT_ATOMS: atom_id res chain seq x y z
N MET A 1 14.71 1.38 -28.76
CA MET A 1 14.61 2.04 -27.44
C MET A 1 14.85 0.98 -26.38
N ALA A 2 15.83 1.18 -25.50
CA ALA A 2 16.21 0.21 -24.50
C ALA A 2 15.08 0.04 -23.47
N LYS A 3 14.59 -1.19 -23.31
CA LYS A 3 13.59 -1.59 -22.31
C LYS A 3 14.33 -1.95 -21.03
N GLY A 4 14.14 -1.16 -19.97
CA GLY A 4 14.73 -1.42 -18.66
C GLY A 4 13.77 -2.22 -17.77
N SER A 5 14.31 -3.18 -17.02
CA SER A 5 13.59 -3.95 -15.99
C SER A 5 13.66 -3.25 -14.63
N PHE A 6 12.66 -3.49 -13.77
CA PHE A 6 12.61 -3.00 -12.39
C PHE A 6 13.24 -4.02 -11.43
N THR A 7 13.89 -3.53 -10.37
CA THR A 7 14.26 -4.32 -9.20
C THR A 7 14.01 -3.47 -7.95
N GLU A 8 13.14 -3.94 -7.08
CA GLU A 8 12.88 -3.34 -5.76
C GLU A 8 13.80 -4.00 -4.73
N LEU A 9 14.69 -3.21 -4.11
CA LEU A 9 15.57 -3.68 -3.04
C LEU A 9 15.19 -2.99 -1.74
N ILE A 10 14.59 -3.77 -0.85
CA ILE A 10 14.14 -3.34 0.46
C ILE A 10 15.35 -3.49 1.42
N GLY A 11 16.19 -2.44 1.54
CA GLY A 11 17.42 -2.42 2.35
C GLY A 11 17.20 -2.10 3.84
N VAL A 12 17.98 -2.70 4.74
CA VAL A 12 17.71 -2.92 6.19
C VAL A 12 17.30 -1.67 7.01
N ASP A 13 17.62 -0.46 6.57
CA ASP A 13 17.47 0.79 7.33
C ASP A 13 16.30 1.69 6.91
N ASN A 14 15.21 1.15 6.36
CA ASN A 14 14.03 1.93 5.93
C ASN A 14 14.28 3.05 4.91
N VAL A 15 15.44 3.06 4.25
CA VAL A 15 15.72 4.02 3.18
C VAL A 15 15.02 3.59 1.90
N TRP A 16 14.20 4.50 1.36
CA TRP A 16 13.60 4.37 0.03
C TRP A 16 14.54 4.96 -1.00
N PHE A 17 15.00 4.13 -1.93
CA PHE A 17 15.63 4.62 -3.15
C PHE A 17 14.65 4.41 -4.31
N ILE A 18 14.00 5.50 -4.72
CA ILE A 18 13.28 5.53 -6.00
C ILE A 18 14.27 6.00 -7.05
N LEU A 19 14.93 5.07 -7.74
CA LEU A 19 15.70 5.37 -8.94
C LEU A 19 14.70 5.66 -10.08
N SER A 20 14.42 6.94 -10.31
CA SER A 20 13.60 7.38 -11.44
C SER A 20 14.44 7.43 -12.71
N VAL A 21 13.94 6.81 -13.78
CA VAL A 21 14.40 7.08 -15.14
C VAL A 21 13.51 8.16 -15.73
N LEU A 22 14.12 9.14 -16.39
CA LEU A 22 13.57 10.43 -16.85
C LEU A 22 12.31 10.38 -17.75
N SER A 23 11.78 9.20 -18.09
CA SER A 23 10.66 9.02 -19.02
C SER A 23 9.43 8.30 -18.46
N GLU A 24 9.39 7.93 -17.17
CA GLU A 24 8.20 7.28 -16.62
C GLU A 24 7.09 8.29 -16.25
N PRO A 25 5.80 7.94 -16.45
CA PRO A 25 4.68 8.74 -15.99
C PRO A 25 4.78 9.08 -14.49
N LYS A 26 4.57 10.36 -14.16
CA LYS A 26 4.69 10.86 -12.79
C LYS A 26 3.64 10.23 -11.87
N TRP A 27 4.04 9.94 -10.64
CA TRP A 27 3.11 9.56 -9.57
C TRP A 27 2.17 10.72 -9.22
N VAL A 28 0.87 10.46 -9.28
CA VAL A 28 -0.18 11.33 -8.73
C VAL A 28 -0.37 10.95 -7.26
N ARG A 29 -0.23 11.92 -6.35
CA ARG A 29 -0.17 11.68 -4.89
C ARG A 29 -1.32 12.32 -4.09
N VAL A 30 -2.35 12.80 -4.78
CA VAL A 30 -3.51 13.49 -4.18
C VAL A 30 -4.71 12.56 -4.04
N GLY A 31 -5.64 12.88 -3.13
CA GLY A 31 -6.92 12.19 -2.97
C GLY A 31 -6.88 10.88 -2.17
N PHE A 32 -5.71 10.43 -1.73
CA PHE A 32 -5.58 9.32 -0.77
C PHE A 32 -5.95 9.78 0.64
N THR A 33 -6.62 8.92 1.41
CA THR A 33 -6.95 9.20 2.80
C THR A 33 -6.56 8.04 3.71
N ALA A 34 -6.23 8.34 4.96
CA ALA A 34 -6.02 7.33 6.00
C ALA A 34 -7.26 7.25 6.89
N SER A 35 -7.61 6.04 7.31
CA SER A 35 -8.64 5.83 8.32
C SER A 35 -8.17 6.29 9.71
N SER A 36 -9.12 6.36 10.66
CA SER A 36 -8.81 6.69 12.05
C SER A 36 -7.73 5.76 12.64
N GLY A 37 -6.74 6.37 13.29
CA GLY A 37 -5.58 5.67 13.85
C GLY A 37 -4.57 5.15 12.81
N TRP A 38 -4.70 5.57 11.56
CA TRP A 38 -3.69 5.40 10.53
C TRP A 38 -3.24 6.77 10.02
N MET A 39 -2.05 6.81 9.44
CA MET A 39 -1.59 7.96 8.67
C MET A 39 -0.84 7.49 7.43
N ILE A 40 -0.87 8.31 6.38
CA ILE A 40 0.05 8.15 5.25
C ILE A 40 1.27 9.04 5.54
N PRO A 41 2.46 8.45 5.79
CA PRO A 41 3.66 9.24 6.05
C PRO A 41 4.09 10.03 4.82
N THR A 42 4.92 11.05 5.04
CA THR A 42 5.59 11.79 3.96
C THR A 42 7.05 11.33 3.82
N ASP A 43 7.59 11.37 2.61
CA ASP A 43 9.02 11.19 2.37
C ASP A 43 9.83 12.42 2.83
N ALA A 44 11.16 12.35 2.69
CA ALA A 44 12.07 13.42 3.12
C ALA A 44 11.83 14.76 2.38
N ASP A 45 11.20 14.72 1.21
CA ASP A 45 10.83 15.91 0.44
C ASP A 45 9.43 16.45 0.84
N GLY A 46 8.80 15.87 1.86
CA GLY A 46 7.45 16.24 2.31
C GLY A 46 6.33 15.72 1.41
N LYS A 47 6.59 14.80 0.48
CA LYS A 47 5.55 14.24 -0.40
C LYS A 47 4.92 13.01 0.25
N LEU A 48 3.61 12.85 0.15
CA LEU A 48 2.89 11.66 0.63
C LEU A 48 3.52 10.37 0.08
N GLN A 49 3.70 9.37 0.95
CA GLN A 49 4.10 8.00 0.58
C GLN A 49 2.89 7.19 0.12
N ALA A 50 2.11 7.80 -0.77
CA ALA A 50 1.00 7.19 -1.47
C ALA A 50 0.90 7.81 -2.86
N GLY A 51 0.58 6.99 -3.86
CA GLY A 51 0.35 7.49 -5.19
C GLY A 51 -0.16 6.44 -6.16
N TYR A 52 -0.61 6.91 -7.31
CA TYR A 52 -0.89 6.07 -8.47
C TYR A 52 -0.24 6.64 -9.73
N ARG A 53 -0.07 5.79 -10.75
CA ARG A 53 0.38 6.18 -12.08
C ARG A 53 -0.22 5.27 -13.14
N MET A 54 -0.44 5.82 -14.33
CA MET A 54 -0.65 5.01 -15.52
C MET A 54 0.72 4.55 -16.03
N GLN A 55 0.91 3.27 -16.28
CA GLN A 55 2.13 2.79 -16.95
C GLN A 55 2.06 3.10 -18.46
N ASP A 56 3.18 2.98 -19.18
CA ASP A 56 3.17 3.00 -20.65
C ASP A 56 2.41 1.74 -21.17
N GLY A 57 1.08 1.80 -21.18
CA GLY A 57 0.16 0.69 -21.46
C GLY A 57 -1.20 0.88 -20.75
N PRO A 58 -2.16 -0.06 -20.90
CA PRO A 58 -3.49 0.07 -20.32
C PRO A 58 -3.50 -0.35 -18.84
N TYR A 59 -2.53 0.07 -18.03
CA TYR A 59 -2.40 -0.36 -16.63
C TYR A 59 -2.24 0.83 -15.68
N ILE A 60 -2.88 0.75 -14.52
CA ILE A 60 -2.69 1.61 -13.37
C ILE A 60 -1.90 0.84 -12.31
N THR A 61 -0.88 1.48 -11.74
CA THR A 61 -0.23 1.03 -10.51
C THR A 61 -0.58 1.98 -9.39
N VAL A 62 -0.96 1.45 -8.23
CA VAL A 62 -1.14 2.18 -6.98
C VAL A 62 -0.17 1.62 -5.96
N ALA A 63 0.47 2.51 -5.20
CA ALA A 63 1.31 2.15 -4.06
C ALA A 63 0.96 3.06 -2.89
N VAL A 64 0.70 2.49 -1.72
CA VAL A 64 0.33 3.22 -0.52
C VAL A 64 1.09 2.65 0.67
N ARG A 65 1.81 3.51 1.37
CA ARG A 65 2.33 3.22 2.70
C ARG A 65 1.42 3.83 3.76
N LEU A 66 1.17 3.06 4.80
CA LEU A 66 0.40 3.47 5.95
C LEU A 66 1.20 3.16 7.22
N GLN A 67 1.11 4.05 8.19
CA GLN A 67 1.71 3.89 9.51
C GLN A 67 0.61 3.90 10.56
N ARG A 68 0.69 2.96 11.51
CA ARG A 68 -0.24 2.89 12.63
C ARG A 68 0.05 4.02 13.62
N THR A 69 -0.98 4.77 14.00
CA THR A 69 -0.92 5.86 14.99
C THR A 69 -1.88 5.65 16.17
N GLY A 70 -2.86 4.76 16.03
CA GLY A 70 -3.79 4.43 17.11
C GLY A 70 -3.32 3.28 18.01
N SER A 71 -4.26 2.71 18.75
CA SER A 71 -4.06 1.55 19.63
C SER A 71 -3.52 0.29 18.93
N THR A 72 -2.95 -0.64 19.67
CA THR A 72 -2.54 -1.93 19.09
C THR A 72 -3.73 -2.68 18.48
N ILE A 73 -3.54 -3.19 17.27
CA ILE A 73 -4.44 -4.16 16.63
C ILE A 73 -3.81 -5.54 16.82
N THR A 74 -4.52 -6.48 17.43
CA THR A 74 -4.00 -7.84 17.71
C THR A 74 -4.86 -8.87 17.00
N ALA A 75 -4.22 -9.75 16.23
CA ALA A 75 -4.89 -10.88 15.59
C ALA A 75 -5.39 -11.89 16.63
N SER A 76 -6.47 -12.58 16.30
CA SER A 76 -6.94 -13.71 17.12
C SER A 76 -5.92 -14.85 17.16
N SER A 77 -6.15 -15.84 18.04
CA SER A 77 -5.33 -17.05 18.15
C SER A 77 -5.35 -17.93 16.89
N THR A 78 -6.27 -17.69 15.95
CA THR A 78 -6.34 -18.37 14.65
C THR A 78 -5.75 -17.54 13.52
N GLY A 79 -5.28 -16.31 13.79
CA GLY A 79 -4.69 -15.47 12.74
C GLY A 79 -5.70 -14.79 11.83
N HIS A 80 -6.89 -14.54 12.36
CA HIS A 80 -7.87 -13.74 11.65
C HIS A 80 -8.10 -12.46 12.44
N LEU A 81 -7.90 -11.34 11.77
CA LEU A 81 -8.53 -10.07 12.14
C LEU A 81 -9.88 -9.98 11.44
N ALA A 82 -10.82 -9.28 12.07
CA ALA A 82 -11.91 -8.69 11.31
C ALA A 82 -11.29 -7.69 10.31
N ASP A 83 -11.80 -7.68 9.08
CA ASP A 83 -11.35 -6.77 8.04
C ASP A 83 -11.35 -5.32 8.55
N GLU A 84 -10.19 -4.68 8.47
CA GLU A 84 -9.99 -3.31 8.96
C GLU A 84 -9.76 -2.38 7.77
N ILE A 85 -10.56 -1.32 7.67
CA ILE A 85 -10.32 -0.29 6.65
C ILE A 85 -9.21 0.62 7.14
N VAL A 86 -8.14 0.70 6.38
CA VAL A 86 -6.92 1.43 6.77
C VAL A 86 -6.74 2.74 6.01
N GLY A 87 -7.47 2.91 4.90
CA GLY A 87 -7.51 4.15 4.13
C GLY A 87 -8.36 4.03 2.88
N THR A 88 -8.27 5.02 1.99
CA THR A 88 -8.92 5.00 0.68
C THR A 88 -7.99 5.47 -0.43
N VAL A 89 -8.24 4.95 -1.64
CA VAL A 89 -7.63 5.44 -2.89
C VAL A 89 -8.57 6.40 -3.61
N PRO A 90 -8.04 7.37 -4.39
CA PRO A 90 -8.85 8.28 -5.18
C PRO A 90 -9.62 7.55 -6.29
N MET A 91 -10.79 8.09 -6.67
CA MET A 91 -11.66 7.50 -7.69
C MET A 91 -10.96 7.32 -9.04
N GLU A 92 -10.07 8.25 -9.40
CA GLU A 92 -9.30 8.25 -10.64
C GLU A 92 -8.28 7.12 -10.72
N ALA A 93 -7.93 6.54 -9.56
CA ALA A 93 -7.11 5.35 -9.52
C ALA A 93 -7.95 4.08 -9.66
N MET A 94 -9.26 4.08 -9.44
CA MET A 94 -10.05 2.85 -9.35
C MET A 94 -10.09 2.06 -10.67
N PRO A 95 -10.01 0.71 -10.65
CA PRO A 95 -10.14 -0.10 -11.85
C PRO A 95 -11.53 0.03 -12.49
N SER A 96 -11.59 0.10 -13.82
CA SER A 96 -12.85 0.16 -14.57
C SER A 96 -13.58 -1.20 -14.70
N GLY A 97 -12.89 -2.33 -14.45
CA GLY A 97 -13.42 -3.70 -14.51
C GLY A 97 -12.73 -4.68 -13.54
N TRP A 98 -13.44 -5.73 -13.10
CA TRP A 98 -13.17 -6.50 -11.85
C TRP A 98 -12.84 -8.00 -12.07
N PRO A 99 -12.22 -8.79 -11.13
CA PRO A 99 -11.66 -8.48 -9.79
C PRO A 99 -10.11 -8.55 -9.66
N LEU A 100 -9.56 -7.80 -8.69
CA LEU A 100 -8.21 -8.03 -8.16
C LEU A 100 -8.25 -8.88 -6.89
N ASN A 101 -7.91 -10.16 -7.09
CA ASN A 101 -7.75 -11.25 -6.11
C ASN A 101 -7.35 -10.88 -4.67
N SER A 102 -6.17 -10.28 -4.56
CA SER A 102 -5.39 -10.11 -3.33
C SER A 102 -4.17 -9.32 -3.75
N ILE A 103 -3.69 -8.41 -2.91
CA ILE A 103 -2.52 -7.60 -3.22
C ILE A 103 -1.42 -8.00 -2.23
N PRO A 104 -0.17 -8.23 -2.63
CA PRO A 104 0.87 -8.52 -1.65
C PRO A 104 1.14 -7.30 -0.75
N PHE A 105 1.17 -7.53 0.56
CA PHE A 105 1.62 -6.58 1.59
C PHE A 105 3.07 -6.86 1.91
N VAL A 106 3.84 -5.79 2.13
CA VAL A 106 5.14 -5.91 2.79
C VAL A 106 5.08 -5.13 4.10
N TRP A 107 5.36 -5.82 5.21
CA TRP A 107 5.49 -5.22 6.53
C TRP A 107 6.96 -4.93 6.83
N ARG A 108 7.24 -3.75 7.38
CA ARG A 108 8.44 -3.48 8.17
C ARG A 108 8.09 -2.86 9.50
N THR A 109 8.08 -3.67 10.55
CA THR A 109 9.09 -3.75 11.61
C THR A 109 8.60 -4.81 12.60
N SER A 110 9.43 -5.82 12.87
CA SER A 110 9.20 -6.92 13.83
C SER A 110 7.91 -7.76 13.67
N TRP A 111 7.99 -8.81 12.84
CA TRP A 111 7.16 -10.01 12.90
C TRP A 111 5.64 -9.84 12.67
N SER A 112 5.21 -9.91 11.41
CA SER A 112 4.09 -10.75 10.97
C SER A 112 3.85 -10.60 9.46
N ILE A 113 3.11 -11.56 8.91
CA ILE A 113 2.70 -11.64 7.51
C ILE A 113 1.17 -11.58 7.53
N GLY A 114 0.60 -10.73 6.68
CA GLY A 114 -0.85 -10.68 6.51
C GLY A 114 -1.25 -10.18 5.14
N GLY A 115 -2.56 -10.18 4.92
CA GLY A 115 -3.19 -9.87 3.65
C GLY A 115 -3.98 -8.56 3.69
N GLY A 116 -4.78 -8.38 2.65
CA GLY A 116 -5.51 -7.15 2.41
C GLY A 116 -5.82 -6.98 0.93
N PHE A 117 -6.65 -6.00 0.64
CA PHE A 117 -7.15 -5.79 -0.69
C PHE A 117 -7.65 -4.36 -0.86
N LEU A 118 -7.93 -4.00 -2.11
CA LEU A 118 -8.63 -2.79 -2.46
C LEU A 118 -10.12 -3.10 -2.65
N GLY A 119 -10.95 -2.56 -1.78
CA GLY A 119 -12.40 -2.54 -1.85
C GLY A 119 -12.85 -1.88 -3.16
N PRO A 120 -13.47 -2.63 -4.08
CA PRO A 120 -13.56 -2.23 -5.48
C PRO A 120 -14.66 -1.24 -5.82
N LEU A 121 -15.67 -1.13 -4.97
CA LEU A 121 -16.77 -0.18 -5.11
C LEU A 121 -16.60 1.01 -4.18
N THR A 122 -15.71 0.90 -3.20
CA THR A 122 -15.54 1.87 -2.12
C THR A 122 -14.20 2.59 -2.17
N GLY A 123 -13.22 2.04 -2.87
CA GLY A 123 -11.84 2.51 -2.84
C GLY A 123 -11.12 2.21 -1.52
N ASN A 124 -11.72 1.38 -0.65
CA ASN A 124 -11.16 1.12 0.68
C ASN A 124 -9.91 0.26 0.57
N LEU A 125 -8.81 0.70 1.16
CA LEU A 125 -7.69 -0.16 1.46
C LEU A 125 -8.08 -0.96 2.70
N VAL A 126 -8.09 -2.29 2.60
CA VAL A 126 -8.49 -3.20 3.67
C VAL A 126 -7.31 -4.06 4.08
N LEU A 127 -7.09 -4.17 5.37
CA LEU A 127 -6.20 -5.14 6.00
C LEU A 127 -7.00 -6.38 6.39
N THR A 128 -6.51 -7.56 6.01
CA THR A 128 -7.06 -8.87 6.47
C THR A 128 -5.95 -9.81 6.91
N ASP A 129 -6.35 -10.96 7.45
CA ASP A 129 -5.52 -12.17 7.47
C ASP A 129 -4.16 -12.00 8.16
N LEU A 130 -4.11 -11.29 9.28
CA LEU A 130 -2.91 -11.23 10.11
C LEU A 130 -2.70 -12.56 10.82
N HIS A 131 -1.53 -13.18 10.64
CA HIS A 131 -1.17 -14.45 11.30
C HIS A 131 -1.45 -14.53 12.82
N PRO A 132 -1.63 -15.75 13.37
CA PRO A 132 -1.93 -15.94 14.79
C PRO A 132 -0.95 -15.21 15.70
N ASN A 133 -1.49 -14.48 16.69
CA ASN A 133 -0.72 -13.71 17.67
C ASN A 133 0.13 -12.56 17.09
N ALA A 134 -0.09 -12.19 15.83
CA ALA A 134 0.46 -10.97 15.26
C ALA A 134 -0.17 -9.73 15.88
N SER A 135 0.59 -8.64 15.91
CA SER A 135 0.06 -7.35 16.33
C SER A 135 0.63 -6.21 15.52
N ILE A 136 -0.21 -5.25 15.14
CA ILE A 136 0.20 -3.96 14.58
C ILE A 136 0.11 -2.93 15.69
N THR A 137 1.26 -2.39 16.07
CA THR A 137 1.44 -1.40 17.13
C THR A 137 1.71 -0.02 16.56
N ALA A 138 1.59 1.03 17.40
CA ALA A 138 1.88 2.39 16.96
C ALA A 138 3.33 2.52 16.46
N GLY A 139 3.50 3.08 15.26
CA GLY A 139 4.78 3.20 14.57
C GLY A 139 5.02 2.13 13.50
N ASP A 140 4.30 1.01 13.53
CA ASP A 140 4.44 -0.02 12.50
C ASP A 140 3.99 0.49 11.13
N GLN A 141 4.74 0.08 10.10
CA GLN A 141 4.52 0.48 8.73
C GLN A 141 4.13 -0.71 7.85
N MET A 142 3.14 -0.48 6.99
CA MET A 142 2.75 -1.41 5.95
C MET A 142 2.72 -0.74 4.58
N GLN A 143 2.95 -1.52 3.54
CA GLN A 143 2.87 -1.10 2.15
C GLN A 143 1.90 -2.00 1.40
N MET A 144 0.95 -1.38 0.69
CA MET A 144 0.08 -2.02 -0.29
C MET A 144 0.47 -1.56 -1.69
N GLN A 145 0.69 -2.49 -2.62
CA GLN A 145 1.01 -2.16 -4.00
C GLN A 145 0.26 -3.04 -4.99
N LEU A 146 -0.57 -2.42 -5.82
CA LEU A 146 -1.41 -3.09 -6.80
C LEU A 146 -1.16 -2.57 -8.21
N THR A 147 -1.31 -3.44 -9.20
CA THR A 147 -1.25 -3.08 -10.62
C THR A 147 -2.34 -3.82 -11.38
N TYR A 148 -3.10 -3.10 -12.20
CA TYR A 148 -4.30 -3.60 -12.87
C TYR A 148 -4.59 -2.84 -14.14
N PRO A 149 -5.42 -3.40 -15.05
CA PRO A 149 -5.82 -2.69 -16.25
C PRO A 149 -6.57 -1.39 -15.92
N ALA A 150 -6.27 -0.31 -16.64
CA ALA A 150 -6.98 0.97 -16.59
C ALA A 150 -8.41 0.82 -17.12
#